data_AF-A0A6B1EUJ2-F1
#
_entry.id   AF-A0A6B1EUJ2-F1
#
_cell.length_a   1.000
_cell.length_b   1.000
_cell.length_c   1.000
_cell.angle_alpha   90.00
_cell.angle_beta   90.00
_cell.angle_gamma   90.00
#
_symmetry.space_group_name_H-M   'P 1'
#
loop_
_entity.id
_entity.type
_entity.pdbx_description
1 polymer ?
#
loop_
_entity_poly.entity_id
_entity_poly.type
_entity_poly.pdbx_seq_one_letter_code
_entity_poly.pdbx_strand_id
1 'polypeptide(L)'
;MVDPVRSRAIHCPFLTCDKSHYYEPALKFKVERLLQYQSHRKEHPMGTKRKRKGFTPKFKAEIVIEALSGESSEAELCRRHNITEEQLSQWKHQLLENAASLFESNRKQSDAAAERIAELELLAGRLKQALDIQKKALDWIALNRSEE
;
A
#
# COMPACT_ATOMS: atom_id res chain seq x y z
N MET A 1 43.96 54.05 -40.88
CA MET A 1 43.40 54.38 -39.55
C MET A 1 43.07 53.03 -38.89
N VAL A 2 44.07 52.28 -38.45
CA VAL A 2 44.68 52.30 -37.10
C VAL A 2 43.61 52.12 -36.01
N ASP A 3 43.40 50.86 -35.61
CA ASP A 3 43.44 50.27 -34.25
C ASP A 3 43.41 51.21 -33.01
N PRO A 4 43.29 50.69 -31.76
CA PRO A 4 42.29 49.77 -31.19
C PRO A 4 41.95 50.19 -29.71
N VAL A 5 41.14 49.38 -29.01
CA VAL A 5 41.23 49.04 -27.57
C VAL A 5 41.94 50.03 -26.60
N ARG A 6 41.20 50.56 -25.61
CA ARG A 6 41.71 50.74 -24.22
C ARG A 6 40.52 50.87 -23.24
N SER A 7 40.05 49.77 -22.67
CA SER A 7 40.50 49.25 -21.36
C SER A 7 40.42 50.29 -20.24
N ARG A 8 39.32 50.25 -19.48
CA ARG A 8 39.40 50.36 -18.03
C ARG A 8 38.73 49.14 -17.44
N ALA A 9 39.57 48.17 -17.12
CA ALA A 9 39.26 47.15 -16.14
C ALA A 9 38.78 47.83 -14.86
N ILE A 10 37.50 47.67 -14.53
CA ILE A 10 37.08 47.67 -13.13
C ILE A 10 37.33 46.25 -12.67
N HIS A 11 38.53 46.08 -12.13
CA HIS A 11 38.96 44.94 -11.35
C HIS A 11 37.90 44.66 -10.28
N CYS A 12 37.11 43.61 -10.43
CA CYS A 12 36.26 43.09 -9.36
C CYS A 12 37.17 42.28 -8.43
N PRO A 13 37.52 42.79 -7.23
CA PRO A 13 38.61 42.25 -6.43
C PRO A 13 38.17 41.07 -5.56
N PHE A 14 37.27 40.20 -6.03
CA PHE A 14 36.91 39.01 -5.27
C PHE A 14 36.25 37.90 -6.12
N LEU A 15 37.04 37.27 -7.00
CA LEU A 15 36.74 35.88 -7.36
C LEU A 15 37.10 34.98 -6.17
N THR A 16 36.12 34.70 -5.32
CA THR A 16 35.91 33.35 -4.75
C THR A 16 34.40 33.14 -4.58
N CYS A 17 33.66 33.09 -5.68
CA CYS A 17 32.32 32.50 -5.62
C CYS A 17 32.49 30.99 -5.83
N ASP A 18 32.75 30.30 -4.72
CA ASP A 18 32.71 28.85 -4.63
C ASP A 18 31.32 28.36 -5.08
N LYS A 19 31.27 27.67 -6.22
CA LYS A 19 30.03 27.09 -6.77
C LYS A 19 29.48 25.94 -5.92
N SER A 20 30.15 25.56 -4.83
CA SER A 20 29.68 24.58 -3.83
C SER A 20 28.38 25.04 -3.13
N HIS A 21 28.21 26.34 -2.92
CA HIS A 21 27.17 26.82 -1.99
C HIS A 21 25.74 26.88 -2.57
N TYR A 22 25.56 26.55 -3.84
CA TYR A 22 24.25 26.64 -4.52
C TYR A 22 23.58 25.28 -4.80
N TYR A 23 23.99 24.20 -4.13
CA TYR A 23 23.27 22.92 -4.22
C TYR A 23 23.20 22.10 -2.94
N GLU A 24 23.21 22.74 -1.77
CA GLU A 24 23.15 22.02 -0.49
C GLU A 24 21.88 22.26 0.36
N PRO A 25 21.21 23.44 0.31
CA PRO A 25 20.00 23.66 1.11
C PRO A 25 18.78 22.84 0.64
N ALA A 26 18.62 22.64 -0.67
CA ALA A 26 17.48 21.93 -1.24
C ALA A 26 17.55 20.42 -0.97
N LEU A 27 18.76 19.84 -0.92
CA LEU A 27 18.97 18.44 -0.57
C LEU A 27 18.80 18.21 0.93
N LYS A 28 19.30 19.11 1.79
CA LYS A 28 19.00 19.06 3.25
C LYS A 28 17.51 19.09 3.51
N PHE A 29 16.76 20.01 2.89
CA PHE A 29 15.32 20.12 3.09
C PHE A 29 14.57 18.88 2.57
N LYS A 30 15.04 18.25 1.48
CA LYS A 30 14.43 17.04 0.92
C LYS A 30 14.75 15.80 1.75
N VAL A 31 15.97 15.68 2.27
CA VAL A 31 16.40 14.59 3.17
C VAL A 31 15.72 14.73 4.52
N GLU A 32 15.67 15.92 5.10
CA GLU A 32 14.97 16.22 6.35
C GLU A 32 13.48 15.91 6.23
N ARG A 33 12.84 16.33 5.14
CA ARG A 33 11.44 16.02 4.84
C ARG A 33 11.19 14.52 4.58
N LEU A 34 12.17 13.79 4.03
CA LEU A 34 12.09 12.33 3.86
C LEU A 34 12.31 11.57 5.18
N LEU A 35 13.22 12.04 6.03
CA LEU A 35 13.41 11.50 7.38
C LEU A 35 12.16 11.75 8.23
N GLN A 36 11.56 12.93 8.11
CA GLN A 36 10.29 13.28 8.74
C GLN A 36 9.12 12.43 8.22
N TYR A 37 9.11 12.09 6.91
CA TYR A 37 8.14 11.15 6.34
C TYR A 37 8.33 9.71 6.86
N GLN A 38 9.58 9.27 7.06
CA GLN A 38 9.89 7.94 7.60
C GLN A 38 9.55 7.81 9.08
N SER A 39 9.68 8.86 9.88
CA SER A 39 9.22 8.90 11.27
C SER A 39 7.70 9.01 11.38
N HIS A 40 7.03 9.83 10.55
CA HIS A 40 5.55 9.88 10.48
C HIS A 40 4.91 8.55 10.07
N ARG A 41 5.63 7.69 9.33
CA ARG A 41 5.16 6.35 8.94
C ARG A 41 5.05 5.39 10.14
N LYS A 42 5.71 5.67 11.26
CA LYS A 42 5.65 4.84 12.48
C LYS A 42 4.50 5.19 13.43
N GLU A 43 3.87 6.37 13.30
CA GLU A 43 2.96 6.91 14.34
C GLU A 43 1.54 7.24 13.87
N HIS A 44 1.21 7.12 12.59
CA HIS A 44 -0.16 7.33 12.11
C HIS A 44 -0.90 6.00 11.89
N PRO A 45 -1.68 5.51 12.88
CA PRO A 45 -2.68 4.50 12.60
C PRO A 45 -3.72 5.14 11.69
N MET A 46 -3.66 4.79 10.40
CA MET A 46 -4.72 5.03 9.43
C MET A 46 -6.06 4.72 10.11
N GLY A 47 -6.97 5.70 10.07
CA GLY A 47 -8.18 5.75 10.88
C GLY A 47 -8.82 4.39 11.10
N THR A 48 -9.02 4.04 12.36
CA THR A 48 -9.64 2.76 12.73
C THR A 48 -10.99 2.67 12.03
N LYS A 49 -11.08 1.81 11.00
CA LYS A 49 -12.36 1.48 10.36
C LYS A 49 -13.29 1.06 11.48
N ARG A 50 -14.35 1.84 11.73
CA ARG A 50 -15.45 1.42 12.61
C ARG A 50 -15.83 0.02 12.13
N LYS A 51 -15.61 -0.99 12.98
CA LYS A 51 -16.05 -2.36 12.72
C LYS A 51 -17.57 -2.31 12.61
N ARG A 52 -18.08 -2.16 11.38
CA ARG A 52 -19.50 -2.37 11.10
C ARG A 52 -19.81 -3.77 11.61
N LYS A 53 -20.85 -3.88 12.46
CA LYS A 53 -21.39 -5.18 12.84
C LYS A 53 -21.78 -5.88 11.54
N GLY A 54 -20.97 -6.84 11.13
CA GLY A 54 -21.16 -7.58 9.90
C GLY A 54 -21.96 -8.82 10.19
N PHE A 55 -22.91 -9.14 9.32
CA PHE A 55 -23.56 -10.45 9.30
C PHE A 55 -22.58 -11.49 8.77
N THR A 56 -22.55 -12.67 9.39
CA THR A 56 -21.71 -13.77 8.92
C THR A 56 -22.25 -14.28 7.56
N PRO A 57 -21.39 -14.77 6.65
CA PRO A 57 -21.84 -15.30 5.37
C PRO A 57 -22.87 -16.43 5.51
N LYS A 58 -22.67 -17.30 6.51
CA LYS A 58 -23.59 -18.38 6.86
C LYS A 58 -24.99 -17.85 7.20
N PHE A 59 -25.06 -16.84 8.07
CA PHE A 59 -26.33 -16.23 8.48
C PHE A 59 -27.08 -15.60 7.31
N LYS A 60 -26.36 -14.91 6.40
CA LYS A 60 -26.97 -14.35 5.19
C LYS A 60 -27.57 -15.45 4.31
N ALA A 61 -26.82 -16.54 4.10
CA ALA A 61 -27.28 -17.66 3.28
C ALA A 61 -28.53 -18.33 3.88
N GLU A 62 -28.53 -18.60 5.19
CA GLU A 62 -29.68 -19.21 5.89
C GLU A 62 -30.96 -18.38 5.71
N ILE A 63 -30.89 -17.07 5.96
CA ILE A 63 -32.07 -16.20 5.82
C ILE A 63 -32.55 -16.10 4.38
N VAL A 64 -31.62 -16.02 3.41
CA VAL A 64 -32.01 -15.97 1.99
C VAL A 64 -32.65 -17.28 1.56
N ILE A 65 -32.14 -18.43 2.03
CA ILE A 65 -32.74 -19.73 1.74
C ILE A 65 -34.13 -19.83 2.37
N GLU A 66 -34.32 -19.40 3.62
CA GLU A 66 -35.64 -19.38 4.28
C GLU A 66 -36.63 -18.48 3.51
N ALA A 67 -36.18 -17.30 3.06
CA ALA A 67 -36.98 -16.39 2.23
C ALA A 67 -37.37 -17.00 0.87
N LEU A 68 -36.45 -17.72 0.22
CA LEU A 68 -36.70 -18.39 -1.07
C LEU A 68 -37.56 -19.66 -0.92
N SER A 69 -37.50 -20.33 0.24
CA SER A 69 -38.30 -21.53 0.53
C SER A 69 -39.77 -21.20 0.76
N GLY A 70 -40.08 -19.94 1.09
CA GLY A 70 -41.45 -19.47 1.30
C GLY A 70 -42.07 -19.89 2.63
N GLU A 71 -41.29 -20.44 3.57
CA GLU A 71 -41.76 -20.89 4.89
C GLU A 71 -42.09 -19.72 5.82
N SER A 72 -41.42 -18.57 5.65
CA SER A 72 -41.68 -17.33 6.38
C SER A 72 -41.82 -16.16 5.41
N SER A 73 -42.68 -15.20 5.73
CA SER A 73 -42.79 -13.97 4.93
C SER A 73 -41.54 -13.11 5.08
N GLU A 74 -41.13 -12.43 4.01
CA GLU A 74 -39.95 -11.54 4.03
C GLU A 74 -40.04 -10.46 5.11
N ALA A 75 -41.25 -9.93 5.33
CA ALA A 75 -41.51 -8.94 6.37
C ALA A 75 -41.35 -9.53 7.79
N GLU A 76 -41.68 -10.80 7.99
CA GLU A 76 -41.50 -11.49 9.26
C GLU A 76 -40.02 -11.78 9.53
N LEU A 77 -39.27 -12.19 8.51
CA LEU A 77 -37.83 -12.40 8.58
C LEU A 77 -37.08 -11.11 8.92
N CYS A 78 -37.43 -10.01 8.26
CA CYS A 78 -36.87 -8.69 8.53
C CYS A 78 -37.09 -8.28 9.99
N ARG A 79 -38.29 -8.51 10.53
CA ARG A 79 -38.62 -8.23 11.94
C ARG A 79 -37.88 -9.14 12.91
N ARG A 80 -37.88 -10.46 12.67
CA ARG A 80 -37.29 -11.48 13.56
C ARG A 80 -35.77 -11.30 13.70
N HIS A 81 -35.09 -10.99 12.60
CA HIS A 81 -33.64 -10.88 12.55
C HIS A 81 -33.13 -9.43 12.60
N ASN A 82 -34.04 -8.45 12.72
CA ASN A 82 -33.75 -7.02 12.74
C ASN A 82 -32.93 -6.55 11.52
N ILE A 83 -33.38 -7.01 10.35
CA ILE A 83 -32.79 -6.75 9.02
C ILE A 83 -33.74 -5.84 8.24
N THR A 84 -33.20 -4.97 7.39
CA THR A 84 -34.05 -4.16 6.50
C THR A 84 -34.40 -4.92 5.23
N GLU A 85 -35.57 -4.67 4.66
CA GLU A 85 -36.03 -5.32 3.41
C GLU A 85 -35.03 -5.13 2.27
N GLU A 86 -34.39 -3.97 2.20
CA GLU A 86 -33.34 -3.70 1.21
C GLU A 86 -32.10 -4.58 1.39
N GLN A 87 -31.68 -4.87 2.64
CA GLN A 87 -30.58 -5.79 2.91
C GLN A 87 -30.93 -7.22 2.45
N LEU A 88 -32.16 -7.66 2.72
CA LEU A 88 -32.64 -8.97 2.32
C LEU A 88 -32.71 -9.10 0.80
N SER A 89 -33.21 -8.07 0.10
CA SER A 89 -33.24 -8.02 -1.36
C SER A 89 -31.84 -8.08 -1.97
N GLN A 90 -30.90 -7.30 -1.43
CA GLN A 90 -29.50 -7.34 -1.86
C GLN A 90 -28.87 -8.72 -1.68
N TRP A 91 -29.13 -9.40 -0.56
CA TRP A 91 -28.57 -10.74 -0.33
C TRP A 91 -29.19 -11.80 -1.23
N LYS A 92 -30.50 -11.69 -1.53
CA LYS A 92 -31.16 -12.54 -2.54
C LYS A 92 -30.49 -12.40 -3.90
N HIS A 93 -30.28 -11.18 -4.36
CA HIS A 93 -29.61 -10.91 -5.63
C HIS A 93 -28.19 -11.48 -5.65
N GLN A 94 -27.41 -11.21 -4.60
CA GLN A 94 -26.05 -11.73 -4.45
C GLN A 94 -26.01 -13.26 -4.47
N LEU A 95 -26.95 -13.94 -3.80
CA LEU A 95 -26.99 -15.39 -3.81
C LEU A 95 -27.26 -15.91 -5.23
N LEU A 96 -28.23 -15.34 -5.94
CA LEU A 96 -28.60 -15.78 -7.29
C LEU A 96 -27.48 -15.55 -8.30
N GLU A 97 -26.79 -14.40 -8.25
CA GLU A 97 -25.64 -14.10 -9.11
C GLU A 97 -24.47 -15.06 -8.89
N ASN A 98 -24.18 -15.37 -7.61
CA ASN A 98 -23.05 -16.21 -7.26
C ASN A 98 -23.38 -17.71 -7.24
N ALA A 99 -24.68 -18.09 -7.29
CA ALA A 99 -25.10 -19.47 -7.22
C ALA A 99 -24.49 -20.33 -8.34
N ALA A 100 -24.44 -19.79 -9.57
CA ALA A 100 -23.84 -20.48 -10.71
C ALA A 100 -22.35 -20.79 -10.45
N SER A 101 -21.61 -19.84 -9.87
CA SER A 101 -20.19 -20.01 -9.55
C SER A 101 -19.92 -21.13 -8.54
N LEU A 102 -20.88 -21.47 -7.67
CA LEU A 102 -20.73 -22.61 -6.74
C LEU A 102 -20.70 -23.96 -7.45
N PHE A 103 -21.33 -24.06 -8.62
CA PHE A 103 -21.35 -25.28 -9.43
C PHE A 103 -20.25 -25.29 -10.49
N GLU A 104 -19.58 -24.16 -10.74
CA GLU A 104 -18.38 -24.11 -11.56
C GLU A 104 -17.20 -24.78 -10.85
N SER A 105 -16.41 -25.58 -11.57
CA SER A 105 -15.26 -26.25 -10.98
C SER A 105 -14.22 -25.21 -10.54
N ASN A 106 -14.08 -24.99 -9.24
CA ASN A 106 -13.16 -24.04 -8.60
C ASN A 106 -11.66 -24.31 -8.87
N ARG A 107 -11.32 -25.39 -9.59
CA ARG A 107 -9.93 -25.73 -9.96
C ARG A 107 -9.20 -24.56 -10.61
N LYS A 108 -9.84 -23.86 -11.56
CA LYS A 108 -9.19 -22.75 -12.27
C LYS A 108 -8.81 -21.57 -11.36
N GLN A 109 -9.65 -21.27 -10.36
CA GLN A 109 -9.41 -20.15 -9.45
C GLN A 109 -8.42 -20.54 -8.34
N SER A 110 -8.44 -21.80 -7.87
CA SER A 110 -7.42 -22.30 -6.94
C SER A 110 -6.03 -22.31 -7.57
N ASP A 111 -5.92 -22.70 -8.84
CA ASP A 111 -4.64 -22.83 -9.53
C ASP A 111 -4.02 -21.45 -9.79
N ALA A 112 -4.81 -20.48 -10.25
CA ALA A 112 -4.34 -19.09 -10.44
C ALA A 112 -3.92 -18.43 -9.11
N ALA A 113 -4.65 -18.70 -8.02
CA ALA A 113 -4.27 -18.22 -6.70
C ALA A 113 -2.97 -18.85 -6.20
N ALA A 114 -2.80 -20.15 -6.41
CA ALA A 114 -1.58 -20.88 -6.04
C ALA A 114 -0.36 -20.38 -6.82
N GLU A 115 -0.50 -20.15 -8.13
CA GLU A 115 0.57 -19.60 -8.97
C GLU A 115 1.00 -18.21 -8.48
N ARG A 116 0.03 -17.33 -8.18
CA ARG A 116 0.32 -16.00 -7.66
C ARG A 116 1.01 -16.04 -6.29
N ILE A 117 0.61 -16.96 -5.42
CA ILE A 117 1.26 -17.16 -4.12
C ILE A 117 2.72 -17.58 -4.32
N ALA A 118 2.98 -18.56 -5.19
CA ALA A 118 4.33 -19.03 -5.47
C ALA A 118 5.23 -17.91 -6.03
N GLU A 119 4.71 -17.08 -6.93
CA GLU A 119 5.43 -15.92 -7.45
C GLU A 119 5.79 -14.92 -6.34
N LEU A 120 4.82 -14.61 -5.47
CA LEU A 120 5.02 -13.67 -4.36
C LEU A 120 6.02 -14.21 -3.33
N GLU A 121 5.98 -15.50 -3.02
CA GLU A 121 6.92 -16.15 -2.11
C GLU A 121 8.35 -16.10 -2.66
N LEU A 122 8.53 -16.34 -3.95
CA LEU A 122 9.83 -16.23 -4.62
C LEU A 122 10.38 -14.80 -4.56
N LEU A 123 9.55 -13.79 -4.85
CA LEU A 123 9.96 -12.39 -4.76
C LEU A 123 10.30 -11.98 -3.33
N ALA A 124 9.49 -12.41 -2.35
CA ALA A 124 9.76 -12.18 -0.93
C ALA A 124 11.11 -12.79 -0.50
N GLY A 125 11.43 -14.00 -0.98
CA GLY A 125 12.72 -14.65 -0.76
C GLY A 125 13.90 -13.85 -1.31
N ARG A 126 13.79 -13.36 -2.56
CA ARG A 126 14.83 -12.52 -3.20
C ARG A 126 15.07 -11.22 -2.42
N LEU A 127 13.99 -10.54 -2.01
CA LEU A 127 14.09 -9.32 -1.23
C LEU A 127 14.73 -9.57 0.14
N LYS A 128 14.39 -10.66 0.81
CA LYS A 128 15.01 -11.05 2.08
C LYS A 128 16.51 -11.28 1.92
N GLN A 129 16.93 -12.02 0.88
CA GLN A 129 18.33 -12.26 0.58
C GLN A 129 19.10 -10.95 0.34
N ALA A 130 18.54 -10.03 -0.45
CA ALA A 130 19.15 -8.73 -0.70
C ALA A 130 19.34 -7.92 0.60
N LEU A 131 18.34 -7.92 1.48
CA LEU A 131 18.44 -7.26 2.79
C LEU A 131 19.51 -7.91 3.68
N ASP A 132 19.61 -9.23 3.70
CA ASP A 132 20.62 -9.94 4.49
C ASP A 132 22.04 -9.64 3.99
N ILE A 133 22.24 -9.58 2.67
CA ILE A 133 23.51 -9.17 2.07
C ILE A 133 23.83 -7.71 2.44
N GLN A 134 22.85 -6.82 2.30
CA GLN A 134 23.03 -5.40 2.62
C GLN A 134 23.41 -5.19 4.09
N LYS A 135 22.76 -5.90 5.02
CA LYS A 135 23.09 -5.85 6.45
C LYS A 135 24.52 -6.33 6.71
N LYS A 136 24.88 -7.50 6.18
CA LYS A 136 26.25 -8.03 6.33
C LYS A 136 27.32 -7.09 5.79
N ALA A 137 27.05 -6.43 4.66
CA ALA A 137 27.97 -5.45 4.10
C ALA A 137 28.13 -4.23 5.03
N LEU A 138 27.04 -3.73 5.63
CA LEU A 138 27.11 -2.66 6.62
C LEU A 138 27.86 -3.08 7.89
N ASP A 139 27.62 -4.30 8.39
CA ASP A 139 28.32 -4.84 9.55
C ASP A 139 29.82 -4.96 9.29
N TRP A 140 30.21 -5.43 8.11
CA TRP A 140 31.62 -5.50 7.68
C TRP A 140 32.28 -4.11 7.64
N ILE A 141 31.60 -3.11 7.07
CA ILE A 141 32.10 -1.72 7.04
C ILE A 141 32.23 -1.15 8.45
N ALA A 142 31.29 -1.45 9.35
CA ALA A 142 31.30 -0.96 10.72
C ALA A 142 32.48 -1.54 11.52
N LEU A 143 32.74 -2.84 11.38
CA LEU A 143 33.86 -3.52 12.06
C LEU A 143 35.22 -3.00 11.58
N ASN A 144 35.39 -2.77 10.28
CA ASN A 144 36.65 -2.28 9.73
C ASN A 144 36.91 -0.78 10.02
N ARG A 145 35.90 -0.03 10.46
CA ARG A 145 36.06 1.39 10.85
C ARG A 145 36.56 1.56 12.28
N SER A 146 36.44 0.55 13.13
CA SER A 146 36.93 0.59 14.52
C SER A 146 38.41 0.22 14.69
N GLU A 147 39.10 -0.11 13.59
CA GLU A 147 40.53 -0.50 13.59
C GLU A 147 41.48 0.64 13.14
N GLU A 148 40.96 1.81 12.76
CA GLU A 148 41.70 3.06 12.50
C GLU A 148 41.52 4.07 13.64
#